data_AF-A0A5A7S0J5-F1
#
_entry.id   AF-A0A5A7S0J5-F1
#
_cell.length_a   1.000
_cell.length_b   1.000
_cell.length_c   1.000
_cell.angle_alpha   90.00
_cell.angle_beta   90.00
_cell.angle_gamma   90.00
#
_symmetry.space_group_name_H-M   'P 1'
#
loop_
_entity.id
_entity.type
_entity.pdbx_description
1 polymer ?
#
loop_
_entity_poly.entity_id
_entity_poly.type
_entity_poly.pdbx_seq_one_letter_code
_entity_poly.pdbx_strand_id
1 'polypeptide(L)'
;MEGNNLSEGEIVEYLYRILDNRFVKFILKEMVEVKKIEKSLGIYAGVIDADGFKEKLYAKIVGGAIERGAERFGVESDVIKNFLKDPYMRKGFAVIMSSIAEYGITRPQRLIAPFMVVWDFTKQCNLRCKHCYANTSSSPADDELNLEERKQIVDQLDETGVAAISFSGGEPLVNKDLWEVAKYASGKGFYLSVATNGTLITKENAKRLRESGIRYVEVSLDGPKDVHDEFRGIDGAFDRSVAGIKNARDAGLSTGIAMTVTRYNLETVPEMIKFARNLKVDRFIVFNFIPTGRGKDIVKDDLTPEEREELMKYLYDEWQKDDLQIFSTCPAYARVSIVEKEKRNKGTISPTHFTEIEFPEEFSGVAKALTEFIGGCGAGRVYCSVEHNGDIQPCVFIPVKVGNVLRDGFSNVWKNNEIMNSLRDRDAADYACRSCEFRYVCGGCRARAYVYYDNLKGPDPGCILMKEEWKKLTSKEICCAKVR
;
A
#
# COMPACT_ATOMS: atom_id res chain seq x y z
N MET A 1 -7.90 32.60 6.62
CA MET A 1 -8.23 32.21 8.00
C MET A 1 -7.08 31.35 8.47
N GLU A 2 -6.36 31.78 9.50
CA GLU A 2 -5.26 30.99 10.09
C GLU A 2 -5.85 29.70 10.65
N GLY A 3 -5.62 28.58 9.95
CA GLY A 3 -6.01 27.27 10.43
C GLY A 3 -5.26 26.98 11.73
N ASN A 4 -5.99 26.66 12.80
CA ASN A 4 -5.42 26.17 14.04
C ASN A 4 -4.64 24.87 13.74
N ASN A 5 -3.34 24.98 13.48
CA ASN A 5 -2.44 23.84 13.38
C ASN A 5 -2.25 23.27 14.78
N LEU A 6 -3.15 22.37 15.19
CA LEU A 6 -2.97 21.55 16.38
C LEU A 6 -1.66 20.78 16.25
N SER A 7 -0.85 20.80 17.29
CA SER A 7 0.34 19.95 17.39
C SER A 7 -0.06 18.47 17.44
N GLU A 8 0.86 17.59 17.04
CA GLU A 8 0.65 16.13 17.09
C GLU A 8 0.26 15.63 18.48
N GLY A 9 0.86 16.21 19.53
CA GLY A 9 0.53 15.91 20.92
C GLY A 9 -0.93 16.24 21.25
N GLU A 10 -1.41 17.41 20.82
CA GLU A 10 -2.79 17.85 21.04
C GLU A 10 -3.81 17.00 20.26
N ILE A 11 -3.46 16.53 19.07
CA ILE A 11 -4.30 15.62 18.27
C ILE A 11 -4.46 14.29 19.00
N VAL A 12 -3.36 13.71 19.45
CA VAL A 12 -3.41 12.41 20.12
C VAL A 12 -4.09 12.51 21.48
N GLU A 13 -3.82 13.55 22.27
CA GLU A 13 -4.50 13.80 23.54
C GLU A 13 -6.01 14.00 23.34
N TYR A 14 -6.40 14.71 22.28
CA TYR A 14 -7.81 14.88 21.91
C TYR A 14 -8.48 13.56 21.53
N LEU A 15 -7.84 12.74 20.70
CA LEU A 15 -8.36 11.42 20.32
C LEU A 15 -8.49 10.53 21.56
N TYR A 16 -7.49 10.55 22.48
CA TYR A 16 -7.61 9.87 23.77
C TYR A 16 -8.80 10.37 24.58
N ARG A 17 -9.00 11.69 24.68
CA ARG A 17 -10.11 12.29 25.44
C ARG A 17 -11.49 11.93 24.87
N ILE A 18 -11.64 11.87 23.55
CA ILE A 18 -12.90 11.41 22.92
C ILE A 18 -13.15 9.95 23.27
N LEU A 19 -12.13 9.10 23.10
CA LEU A 19 -12.27 7.67 23.28
C LEU A 19 -12.39 7.27 24.75
N ASP A 20 -11.91 8.09 25.69
CA ASP A 20 -12.04 7.83 27.12
C ASP A 20 -13.45 8.10 27.66
N ASN A 21 -14.31 8.75 26.86
CA ASN A 21 -15.70 8.98 27.18
C ASN A 21 -16.47 7.64 27.29
N ARG A 22 -17.07 7.37 28.46
CA ARG A 22 -17.81 6.13 28.75
C ARG A 22 -18.92 5.82 27.75
N PHE A 23 -19.61 6.84 27.23
CA PHE A 23 -20.66 6.68 26.24
C PHE A 23 -20.08 6.28 24.87
N VAL A 24 -18.96 6.89 24.47
CA VAL A 24 -18.24 6.54 23.23
C VAL A 24 -17.70 5.12 23.32
N LYS A 25 -17.09 4.72 24.45
CA LYS A 25 -16.63 3.33 24.68
C LYS A 25 -17.78 2.32 24.61
N PHE A 26 -18.94 2.64 25.17
CA PHE A 26 -20.11 1.77 25.12
C PHE A 26 -20.58 1.56 23.68
N ILE A 27 -20.65 2.62 22.88
CA ILE A 27 -21.07 2.53 21.47
C ILE A 27 -20.03 1.80 20.63
N LEU A 28 -18.74 2.09 20.81
CA LEU A 28 -17.67 1.38 20.11
C LEU A 28 -17.67 -0.13 20.44
N LYS A 29 -18.03 -0.53 21.66
CA LYS A 29 -18.19 -1.93 22.06
C LYS A 29 -19.44 -2.61 21.48
N GLU A 30 -20.52 -1.87 21.25
CA GLU A 30 -21.71 -2.38 20.55
C GLU A 30 -21.50 -2.46 19.02
N MET A 31 -20.55 -1.68 18.48
CA MET A 31 -20.28 -1.52 17.06
C MET A 31 -18.94 -2.13 16.61
N VAL A 32 -18.47 -3.21 17.24
CA VAL A 32 -17.17 -3.84 16.91
C VAL A 32 -17.15 -4.37 15.46
N GLU A 33 -18.30 -4.78 14.94
CA GLU A 33 -18.42 -5.36 13.60
C GLU A 33 -18.29 -4.30 12.50
N VAL A 34 -17.26 -4.46 11.67
CA VAL A 34 -16.92 -3.52 10.59
C VAL A 34 -18.11 -3.22 9.68
N LYS A 35 -18.89 -4.25 9.33
CA LYS A 35 -20.06 -4.12 8.46
C LYS A 35 -21.16 -3.23 9.04
N LYS A 36 -21.34 -3.22 10.36
CA LYS A 36 -22.32 -2.33 11.02
C LYS A 36 -21.89 -0.87 10.96
N ILE A 37 -20.59 -0.59 11.11
CA ILE A 37 -20.05 0.76 10.95
C ILE A 37 -20.14 1.18 9.48
N GLU A 38 -19.73 0.32 8.53
CA GLU A 38 -19.82 0.58 7.09
C GLU A 38 -21.26 0.95 6.67
N LYS A 39 -22.26 0.17 7.14
CA LYS A 39 -23.68 0.45 6.91
C LYS A 39 -24.11 1.79 7.52
N SER A 40 -23.72 2.05 8.77
CA SER A 40 -24.05 3.30 9.48
C SER A 40 -23.48 4.54 8.76
N LEU A 41 -22.26 4.44 8.23
CA LEU A 41 -21.65 5.49 7.41
C LEU A 41 -22.38 5.68 6.09
N GLY A 42 -22.86 4.59 5.45
CA GLY A 42 -23.68 4.67 4.24
C GLY A 42 -25.03 5.36 4.47
N ILE A 43 -25.69 5.07 5.58
CA ILE A 43 -26.95 5.73 5.98
C ILE A 43 -26.69 7.22 6.22
N TYR A 44 -25.62 7.55 6.94
CA TYR A 44 -25.24 8.93 7.22
C TYR A 44 -24.90 9.72 5.94
N ALA A 45 -24.24 9.09 4.96
CA ALA A 45 -23.93 9.69 3.67
C ALA A 45 -25.13 9.71 2.69
N GLY A 46 -26.27 9.10 3.05
CA GLY A 46 -27.47 9.05 2.23
C GLY A 46 -27.41 8.11 1.04
N VAL A 47 -26.53 7.09 1.07
CA VAL A 47 -26.37 6.09 -0.01
C VAL A 47 -26.90 4.70 0.36
N ILE A 48 -27.33 4.51 1.60
CA ILE A 48 -28.00 3.31 2.11
C ILE A 48 -29.24 3.72 2.89
N ASP A 49 -30.36 3.05 2.65
CA ASP A 49 -31.57 3.24 3.44
C ASP A 49 -31.47 2.50 4.79
N ALA A 50 -31.97 3.13 5.84
CA ALA A 50 -32.02 2.52 7.17
C ALA A 50 -33.28 1.66 7.33
N ASP A 51 -33.12 0.44 7.83
CA ASP A 51 -34.21 -0.53 8.03
C ASP A 51 -35.09 -0.17 9.24
N GLY A 52 -34.61 0.70 10.14
CA GLY A 52 -35.36 1.09 11.32
C GLY A 52 -34.76 2.23 12.13
N PHE A 53 -35.44 2.60 13.23
CA PHE A 53 -35.04 3.72 14.09
C PHE A 53 -33.66 3.52 14.73
N LYS A 54 -33.34 2.29 15.13
CA LYS A 54 -32.05 1.96 15.77
C LYS A 54 -30.86 2.25 14.86
N GLU A 55 -30.97 1.92 13.57
CA GLU A 55 -29.91 2.17 12.59
C GLU A 55 -29.75 3.65 12.27
N LYS A 56 -30.86 4.40 12.18
CA LYS A 56 -30.83 5.87 12.05
C LYS A 56 -30.12 6.52 13.23
N LEU A 57 -30.38 6.04 14.45
CA LEU A 57 -29.72 6.53 15.65
C LEU A 57 -28.20 6.26 15.60
N TYR A 58 -27.78 5.04 15.25
CA TYR A 58 -26.36 4.71 15.12
C TYR A 58 -25.66 5.51 14.02
N ALA A 59 -26.27 5.65 12.85
CA ALA A 59 -25.75 6.47 11.76
C ALA A 59 -25.53 7.93 12.20
N LYS A 60 -26.47 8.51 12.95
CA LYS A 60 -26.33 9.86 13.50
C LYS A 60 -25.18 9.97 14.49
N ILE A 61 -24.98 8.95 15.34
CA ILE A 61 -23.91 8.97 16.33
C ILE A 61 -22.54 8.81 15.67
N VAL A 62 -22.39 7.82 14.80
CA VAL A 62 -21.14 7.56 14.06
C VAL A 62 -20.80 8.71 13.14
N GLY A 63 -21.76 9.17 12.32
CA GLY A 63 -21.58 10.31 11.43
C GLY A 63 -21.19 11.58 12.18
N GLY A 64 -21.90 11.89 13.26
CA GLY A 64 -21.57 13.05 14.10
C GLY A 64 -20.21 12.95 14.80
N ALA A 65 -19.69 11.74 15.06
CA ALA A 65 -18.33 11.58 15.58
C ALA A 65 -17.27 11.93 14.53
N ILE A 66 -17.49 11.54 13.27
CA ILE A 66 -16.59 11.90 12.16
C ILE A 66 -16.67 13.40 11.86
N GLU A 67 -17.87 13.99 11.80
CA GLU A 67 -18.05 15.43 11.62
C GLU A 67 -17.24 16.22 12.65
N ARG A 68 -17.43 15.95 13.94
CA ARG A 68 -16.69 16.65 15.01
C ARG A 68 -15.18 16.47 14.92
N GLY A 69 -14.73 15.28 14.52
CA GLY A 69 -13.31 15.00 14.33
C GLY A 69 -12.73 15.84 13.19
N ALA A 70 -13.40 15.84 12.05
CA ALA A 70 -12.99 16.53 10.84
C ALA A 70 -13.11 18.06 10.92
N GLU A 71 -14.16 18.59 11.55
CA GLU A 71 -14.33 20.03 11.82
C GLU A 71 -13.13 20.60 12.59
N ARG A 72 -12.56 19.82 13.51
CA ARG A 72 -11.38 20.20 14.28
C ARG A 72 -10.11 20.30 13.43
N PHE A 73 -10.10 19.65 12.27
CA PHE A 73 -9.06 19.78 11.26
C PHE A 73 -9.44 20.75 10.14
N GLY A 74 -10.51 21.53 10.30
CA GLY A 74 -10.95 22.52 9.32
C GLY A 74 -11.72 21.96 8.13
N VAL A 75 -12.20 20.72 8.22
CA VAL A 75 -12.93 20.05 7.14
C VAL A 75 -14.43 20.19 7.35
N GLU A 76 -15.14 20.67 6.33
CA GLU A 76 -16.59 20.82 6.35
C GLU A 76 -17.34 19.48 6.31
N SER A 77 -18.50 19.42 6.97
CA SER A 77 -19.30 18.19 7.08
C SER A 77 -19.80 17.63 5.74
N ASP A 78 -20.11 18.50 4.78
CA ASP A 78 -20.55 18.08 3.44
C ASP A 78 -19.43 17.44 2.62
N VAL A 79 -18.17 17.86 2.82
CA VAL A 79 -17.00 17.21 2.23
C VAL A 79 -16.91 15.77 2.71
N ILE A 80 -17.05 15.54 4.02
CA ILE A 80 -17.03 14.20 4.63
C ILE A 80 -18.16 13.33 4.09
N LYS A 81 -19.39 13.86 4.03
CA LYS A 81 -20.55 13.12 3.51
C LYS A 81 -20.32 12.68 2.07
N ASN A 82 -19.77 13.57 1.24
CA ASN A 82 -19.44 13.25 -0.13
C ASN A 82 -18.34 12.18 -0.24
N PHE A 83 -17.28 12.28 0.56
CA PHE A 83 -16.24 11.25 0.65
C PHE A 83 -16.81 9.88 1.04
N LEU A 84 -17.73 9.84 2.01
CA LEU A 84 -18.36 8.61 2.50
C LEU A 84 -19.38 8.01 1.51
N LYS A 85 -19.69 8.66 0.39
CA LYS A 85 -20.49 8.02 -0.67
C LYS A 85 -19.74 6.84 -1.30
N ASP A 86 -18.42 6.92 -1.39
CA ASP A 86 -17.60 5.82 -1.89
C ASP A 86 -17.53 4.68 -0.85
N PRO A 87 -17.93 3.45 -1.19
CA PRO A 87 -17.77 2.30 -0.29
C PRO A 87 -16.32 2.08 0.16
N TYR A 88 -15.32 2.39 -0.67
CA TYR A 88 -13.91 2.29 -0.29
C TYR A 88 -13.59 3.13 0.94
N MET A 89 -14.04 4.39 0.95
CA MET A 89 -13.83 5.30 2.08
C MET A 89 -14.54 4.78 3.32
N ARG A 90 -15.79 4.32 3.20
CA ARG A 90 -16.54 3.75 4.33
C ARG A 90 -15.85 2.55 4.94
N LYS A 91 -15.30 1.64 4.14
CA LYS A 91 -14.50 0.51 4.60
C LYS A 91 -13.26 0.96 5.36
N GLY A 92 -12.50 1.92 4.81
CA GLY A 92 -11.32 2.48 5.47
C GLY A 92 -11.63 3.08 6.84
N PHE A 93 -12.66 3.94 6.92
CA PHE A 93 -13.12 4.51 8.19
C PHE A 93 -13.61 3.44 9.17
N ALA A 94 -14.37 2.46 8.69
CA ALA A 94 -14.87 1.36 9.53
C ALA A 94 -13.71 0.54 10.13
N VAL A 95 -12.69 0.22 9.35
CA VAL A 95 -11.48 -0.46 9.84
C VAL A 95 -10.80 0.37 10.93
N ILE A 96 -10.60 1.66 10.73
CA ILE A 96 -9.96 2.53 11.74
C ILE A 96 -10.78 2.55 13.03
N MET A 97 -12.09 2.78 12.93
CA MET A 97 -12.98 2.87 14.09
C MET A 97 -13.05 1.55 14.87
N SER A 98 -13.24 0.42 14.18
CA SER A 98 -13.21 -0.91 14.82
C SER A 98 -11.86 -1.22 15.43
N SER A 99 -10.76 -0.78 14.80
CA SER A 99 -9.41 -0.99 15.32
C SER A 99 -9.15 -0.25 16.62
N ILE A 100 -9.63 0.99 16.69
CA ILE A 100 -9.56 1.80 17.90
C ILE A 100 -10.49 1.21 18.99
N ALA A 101 -11.67 0.71 18.62
CA ALA A 101 -12.58 0.06 19.56
C ALA A 101 -11.98 -1.20 20.19
N GLU A 102 -11.28 -2.01 19.39
CA GLU A 102 -10.70 -3.29 19.79
C GLU A 102 -9.37 -3.11 20.55
N TYR A 103 -8.45 -2.32 20.02
CA TYR A 103 -7.07 -2.23 20.51
C TYR A 103 -6.77 -0.93 21.26
N GLY A 104 -7.71 0.03 21.28
CA GLY A 104 -7.41 1.40 21.67
C GLY A 104 -6.55 2.12 20.62
N ILE A 105 -6.10 3.33 20.98
CA ILE A 105 -5.09 4.04 20.19
C ILE A 105 -3.73 3.44 20.49
N THR A 106 -3.07 2.92 19.45
CA THR A 106 -1.68 2.45 19.52
C THR A 106 -0.79 3.24 18.58
N ARG A 107 0.52 3.27 18.86
CA ARG A 107 1.52 3.86 17.97
C ARG A 107 2.55 2.79 17.60
N PRO A 108 2.60 2.37 16.34
CA PRO A 108 1.66 2.69 15.27
C PRO A 108 0.31 1.99 15.47
N GLN A 109 -0.73 2.40 14.72
CA GLN A 109 -2.07 1.86 14.93
C GLN A 109 -2.15 0.40 14.51
N ARG A 110 -2.56 -0.47 15.44
CA ARG A 110 -2.89 -1.86 15.18
C ARG A 110 -4.26 -1.90 14.52
N LEU A 111 -4.35 -2.59 13.38
CA LEU A 111 -5.59 -2.67 12.61
C LEU A 111 -6.23 -4.06 12.70
N ILE A 112 -7.55 -4.09 12.83
CA ILE A 112 -8.36 -5.33 12.81
C ILE A 112 -8.41 -5.99 11.43
N ALA A 113 -8.08 -5.23 10.38
CA ALA A 113 -7.96 -5.66 8.99
C ALA A 113 -6.90 -4.80 8.27
N PRO A 114 -6.21 -5.32 7.24
CA PRO A 114 -5.40 -4.46 6.38
C PRO A 114 -6.30 -3.54 5.56
N PHE A 115 -5.79 -2.36 5.19
CA PHE A 115 -6.48 -1.52 4.21
C PHE A 115 -6.42 -2.12 2.81
N MET A 116 -5.30 -2.77 2.46
CA MET A 116 -5.07 -3.33 1.15
C MET A 116 -4.56 -4.77 1.23
N VAL A 117 -5.01 -5.62 0.31
CA VAL A 117 -4.36 -6.89 0.00
C VAL A 117 -3.77 -6.81 -1.40
N VAL A 118 -2.48 -7.13 -1.52
CA VAL A 118 -1.85 -7.35 -2.83
C VAL A 118 -2.02 -8.82 -3.17
N TRP A 119 -2.80 -9.14 -4.19
CA TRP A 119 -3.07 -10.50 -4.56
C TRP A 119 -2.23 -10.90 -5.77
N ASP A 120 -1.22 -11.73 -5.52
CA ASP A 120 -0.46 -12.39 -6.57
C ASP A 120 -1.33 -13.45 -7.25
N PHE A 121 -2.08 -13.02 -8.27
CA PHE A 121 -3.28 -13.71 -8.78
C PHE A 121 -2.99 -15.02 -9.54
N THR A 122 -1.79 -15.12 -10.10
CA THR A 122 -1.26 -16.27 -10.84
C THR A 122 0.26 -16.30 -10.75
N LYS A 123 0.92 -17.44 -11.03
CA LYS A 123 2.37 -17.47 -11.31
C LYS A 123 2.69 -17.27 -12.79
N GLN A 124 1.69 -17.35 -13.67
CA GLN A 124 1.88 -17.23 -15.11
C GLN A 124 2.23 -15.79 -15.49
N CYS A 125 3.29 -15.58 -16.27
CA CYS A 125 3.65 -14.28 -16.83
C CYS A 125 4.17 -14.44 -18.26
N ASN A 126 3.88 -13.45 -19.09
CA ASN A 126 4.39 -13.38 -20.46
C ASN A 126 5.77 -12.68 -20.58
N LEU A 127 6.36 -12.22 -19.48
CA LEU A 127 7.71 -11.65 -19.40
C LEU A 127 8.64 -12.46 -18.48
N ARG A 128 9.93 -12.11 -18.47
CA ARG A 128 10.98 -12.83 -17.72
C ARG A 128 11.97 -11.88 -17.05
N CYS A 129 11.43 -10.90 -16.33
CA CYS A 129 12.18 -9.79 -15.72
C CYS A 129 13.29 -10.27 -14.78
N LYS A 130 14.46 -9.61 -14.83
CA LYS A 130 15.63 -9.93 -14.00
C LYS A 130 15.37 -9.78 -12.49
N HIS A 131 14.56 -8.80 -12.09
CA HIS A 131 14.28 -8.45 -10.69
C HIS A 131 13.01 -9.10 -10.11
N CYS A 132 12.37 -10.02 -10.83
CA CYS A 132 11.01 -10.47 -10.51
C CYS A 132 10.93 -11.15 -9.14
N TYR A 133 10.21 -10.52 -8.20
CA TYR A 133 10.00 -11.04 -6.85
C TYR A 133 9.13 -12.31 -6.85
N ALA A 134 8.11 -12.36 -7.72
CA ALA A 134 7.13 -13.45 -7.76
C ALA A 134 7.69 -14.75 -8.35
N ASN A 135 8.89 -14.69 -8.95
CA ASN A 135 9.57 -15.79 -9.65
C ASN A 135 8.63 -16.54 -10.61
N THR A 136 8.08 -15.79 -11.57
CA THR A 136 7.02 -16.23 -12.48
C THR A 136 7.45 -17.31 -13.46
N SER A 137 6.47 -18.08 -13.95
CA SER A 137 6.58 -19.12 -14.99
C SER A 137 5.77 -18.73 -16.24
N SER A 138 5.99 -19.42 -17.36
CA SER A 138 5.19 -19.24 -18.59
C SER A 138 3.80 -19.91 -18.52
N SER A 139 3.59 -20.76 -17.52
CA SER A 139 2.36 -21.52 -17.29
C SER A 139 1.80 -21.22 -15.88
N PRO A 140 0.50 -21.42 -15.64
CA PRO A 140 -0.07 -21.38 -14.29
C PRO A 140 0.61 -22.36 -13.35
N ALA A 141 0.51 -22.11 -12.05
CA ALA A 141 0.96 -23.07 -11.04
C ALA A 141 -0.03 -24.23 -10.93
N ASP A 142 0.46 -25.43 -10.56
CA ASP A 142 -0.38 -26.63 -10.43
C ASP A 142 -1.43 -26.51 -9.33
N ASP A 143 -1.16 -25.72 -8.29
CA ASP A 143 -2.03 -25.43 -7.14
C ASP A 143 -2.73 -24.07 -7.24
N GLU A 144 -2.83 -23.51 -8.45
CA GLU A 144 -3.54 -22.25 -8.67
C GLU A 144 -5.05 -22.38 -8.42
N LEU A 145 -5.62 -21.40 -7.70
CA LEU A 145 -7.03 -21.39 -7.32
C LEU A 145 -7.95 -21.36 -8.53
N ASN A 146 -9.07 -22.06 -8.42
CA ASN A 146 -10.16 -21.94 -9.37
C ASN A 146 -11.03 -20.68 -9.10
N LEU A 147 -11.94 -20.38 -10.02
CA LEU A 147 -12.81 -19.20 -9.95
C LEU A 147 -13.66 -19.12 -8.66
N GLU A 148 -14.21 -20.23 -8.19
CA GLU A 148 -15.07 -20.24 -7.00
C GLU A 148 -14.24 -20.04 -5.72
N GLU A 149 -13.08 -20.66 -5.64
CA GLU A 149 -12.11 -20.41 -4.58
C GLU A 149 -11.66 -18.94 -4.55
N ARG A 150 -11.43 -18.34 -5.72
CA ARG A 150 -11.11 -16.90 -5.83
C ARG A 150 -12.25 -16.03 -5.28
N LYS A 151 -13.52 -16.34 -5.60
CA LYS A 151 -14.68 -15.61 -5.04
C LYS A 151 -14.78 -15.77 -3.53
N GLN A 152 -14.51 -16.97 -3.00
CA GLN A 152 -14.47 -17.20 -1.55
C GLN A 152 -13.39 -16.36 -0.85
N ILE A 153 -12.23 -16.15 -1.47
CA ILE A 153 -11.24 -15.20 -0.94
C ILE A 153 -11.82 -13.79 -0.90
N VAL A 154 -12.44 -13.31 -1.98
CA VAL A 154 -13.08 -11.99 -2.01
C VAL A 154 -14.13 -11.84 -0.90
N ASP A 155 -14.94 -12.87 -0.65
CA ASP A 155 -15.91 -12.89 0.45
C ASP A 155 -15.24 -12.73 1.82
N GLN A 156 -14.19 -13.51 2.09
CA GLN A 156 -13.48 -13.41 3.38
C GLN A 156 -12.77 -12.07 3.57
N LEU A 157 -12.20 -11.48 2.51
CA LEU A 157 -11.61 -10.15 2.56
C LEU A 157 -12.69 -9.10 2.88
N ASP A 158 -13.88 -9.23 2.30
CA ASP A 158 -15.00 -8.31 2.50
C ASP A 158 -15.55 -8.39 3.92
N GLU A 159 -15.75 -9.61 4.43
CA GLU A 159 -16.17 -9.89 5.81
C GLU A 159 -15.19 -9.35 6.84
N THR A 160 -13.89 -9.45 6.54
CA THR A 160 -12.83 -8.91 7.43
C THR A 160 -12.81 -7.38 7.42
N GLY A 161 -13.29 -6.75 6.35
CA GLY A 161 -13.35 -5.30 6.21
C GLY A 161 -12.25 -4.68 5.35
N VAL A 162 -11.52 -5.49 4.57
CA VAL A 162 -10.48 -4.99 3.66
C VAL A 162 -11.08 -3.99 2.68
N ALA A 163 -10.40 -2.86 2.47
CA ALA A 163 -10.92 -1.76 1.66
C ALA A 163 -10.48 -1.84 0.19
N ALA A 164 -9.28 -2.35 -0.07
CA ALA A 164 -8.68 -2.38 -1.41
C ALA A 164 -8.05 -3.73 -1.75
N ILE A 165 -8.11 -4.09 -3.04
CA ILE A 165 -7.37 -5.22 -3.61
C ILE A 165 -6.53 -4.69 -4.77
N SER A 166 -5.23 -4.96 -4.72
CA SER A 166 -4.34 -4.75 -5.85
C SER A 166 -4.01 -6.09 -6.48
N PHE A 167 -4.52 -6.36 -7.68
CA PHE A 167 -4.17 -7.56 -8.43
C PHE A 167 -2.75 -7.42 -8.97
N SER A 168 -1.89 -8.38 -8.62
CA SER A 168 -0.48 -8.48 -9.00
C SER A 168 -0.16 -9.95 -9.29
N GLY A 169 1.12 -10.34 -9.27
CA GLY A 169 1.61 -11.72 -9.36
C GLY A 169 1.41 -12.33 -10.73
N GLY A 170 2.44 -13.03 -11.21
CA GLY A 170 2.49 -13.33 -12.63
C GLY A 170 2.25 -12.05 -13.44
N GLU A 171 1.49 -12.17 -14.52
CA GLU A 171 0.79 -11.06 -15.15
C GLU A 171 -0.72 -11.27 -14.98
N PRO A 172 -1.44 -10.45 -14.20
CA PRO A 172 -2.88 -10.64 -13.98
C PRO A 172 -3.68 -10.76 -15.27
N LEU A 173 -3.34 -9.97 -16.30
CA LEU A 173 -4.09 -9.95 -17.57
C LEU A 173 -3.95 -11.22 -18.40
N VAL A 174 -3.03 -12.14 -18.08
CA VAL A 174 -3.01 -13.47 -18.73
C VAL A 174 -4.11 -14.39 -18.19
N ASN A 175 -4.62 -14.11 -16.99
CA ASN A 175 -5.57 -14.98 -16.32
C ASN A 175 -7.01 -14.61 -16.69
N LYS A 176 -7.75 -15.58 -17.24
CA LYS A 176 -9.13 -15.38 -17.68
C LYS A 176 -10.10 -15.09 -16.53
N ASP A 177 -9.80 -15.49 -15.30
CA ASP A 177 -10.70 -15.31 -14.16
C ASP A 177 -10.62 -13.89 -13.58
N LEU A 178 -9.59 -13.11 -13.91
CA LEU A 178 -9.39 -11.75 -13.42
C LEU A 178 -10.65 -10.89 -13.60
N TRP A 179 -11.27 -10.97 -14.77
CA TRP A 179 -12.40 -10.11 -15.14
C TRP A 179 -13.64 -10.35 -14.27
N GLU A 180 -13.93 -11.62 -13.98
CA GLU A 180 -15.08 -12.01 -13.17
C GLU A 180 -14.82 -11.75 -11.68
N VAL A 181 -13.61 -12.06 -11.20
CA VAL A 181 -13.22 -11.79 -9.82
C VAL A 181 -13.16 -10.29 -9.53
N ALA A 182 -12.60 -9.48 -10.43
CA ALA A 182 -12.59 -8.04 -10.29
C ALA A 182 -14.01 -7.47 -10.28
N LYS A 183 -14.89 -7.93 -11.18
CA LYS A 183 -16.30 -7.49 -11.18
C LYS A 183 -17.02 -7.89 -9.87
N TYR A 184 -16.78 -9.10 -9.38
CA TYR A 184 -17.34 -9.60 -8.12
C TYR A 184 -16.87 -8.75 -6.93
N ALA A 185 -15.56 -8.47 -6.84
CA ALA A 185 -14.99 -7.60 -5.82
C ALA A 185 -15.51 -6.16 -5.95
N SER A 186 -15.58 -5.59 -7.15
CA SER A 186 -16.12 -4.24 -7.35
C SER A 186 -17.57 -4.13 -6.86
N GLY A 187 -18.38 -5.17 -7.06
CA GLY A 187 -19.76 -5.23 -6.56
C GLY A 187 -19.87 -5.19 -5.02
N LYS A 188 -18.81 -5.56 -4.30
CA LYS A 188 -18.70 -5.44 -2.84
C LYS A 188 -18.05 -4.14 -2.37
N GLY A 189 -17.76 -3.23 -3.30
CA GLY A 189 -17.28 -1.88 -2.99
C GLY A 189 -15.79 -1.78 -2.67
N PHE A 190 -14.98 -2.76 -3.10
CA PHE A 190 -13.52 -2.65 -3.02
C PHE A 190 -12.99 -1.57 -3.96
N TYR A 191 -11.94 -0.87 -3.54
CA TYR A 191 -11.07 -0.15 -4.48
C TYR A 191 -10.16 -1.16 -5.17
N LEU A 192 -10.23 -1.22 -6.50
CA LEU A 192 -9.46 -2.19 -7.28
C LEU A 192 -8.37 -1.50 -8.10
N SER A 193 -7.16 -2.04 -7.99
CA SER A 193 -6.04 -1.70 -8.84
C SER A 193 -5.44 -2.95 -9.49
N VAL A 194 -4.72 -2.75 -10.58
CA VAL A 194 -3.90 -3.80 -11.21
C VAL A 194 -2.47 -3.31 -11.38
N ALA A 195 -1.51 -4.07 -10.87
CA ALA A 195 -0.09 -3.95 -11.19
C ALA A 195 0.21 -4.89 -12.36
N THR A 196 0.65 -4.33 -13.48
CA THR A 196 0.78 -5.06 -14.74
C THR A 196 2.03 -4.64 -15.49
N ASN A 197 2.57 -5.55 -16.31
CA ASN A 197 3.57 -5.21 -17.29
C ASN A 197 3.02 -4.34 -18.45
N GLY A 198 1.70 -4.21 -18.59
CA GLY A 198 1.04 -3.33 -19.55
C GLY A 198 0.98 -3.85 -20.97
N THR A 199 1.72 -4.91 -21.30
CA THR A 199 1.86 -5.39 -22.69
C THR A 199 0.57 -5.97 -23.28
N LEU A 200 -0.39 -6.34 -22.42
CA LEU A 200 -1.69 -6.91 -22.80
C LEU A 200 -2.83 -5.89 -22.73
N ILE A 201 -2.56 -4.62 -22.43
CA ILE A 201 -3.59 -3.58 -22.38
C ILE A 201 -3.85 -3.07 -23.79
N THR A 202 -4.58 -3.87 -24.56
CA THR A 202 -5.20 -3.41 -25.81
C THR A 202 -6.34 -2.43 -25.49
N LYS A 203 -6.88 -1.73 -26.51
CA LYS A 203 -8.09 -0.90 -26.33
C LYS A 203 -9.26 -1.69 -25.73
N GLU A 204 -9.41 -2.95 -26.14
CA GLU A 204 -10.46 -3.82 -25.63
C GLU A 204 -10.21 -4.22 -24.18
N ASN A 205 -8.98 -4.62 -23.83
CA ASN A 205 -8.67 -4.96 -22.45
C ASN A 205 -8.71 -3.74 -21.53
N ALA A 206 -8.35 -2.54 -22.00
CA ALA A 206 -8.53 -1.29 -21.26
C ALA A 206 -10.01 -1.03 -20.92
N LYS A 207 -10.90 -1.21 -21.89
CA LYS A 207 -12.34 -1.12 -21.68
C LYS A 207 -12.82 -2.18 -20.68
N ARG A 208 -12.38 -3.43 -20.81
CA ARG A 208 -12.72 -4.51 -19.86
C ARG A 208 -12.24 -4.22 -18.44
N LEU A 209 -11.03 -3.66 -18.27
CA LEU A 209 -10.52 -3.25 -16.95
C LEU A 209 -11.49 -2.25 -16.30
N ARG A 210 -11.90 -1.22 -17.03
CA ARG A 210 -12.86 -0.22 -16.55
C ARG A 210 -14.22 -0.83 -16.22
N GLU A 211 -14.76 -1.68 -17.10
CA GLU A 211 -16.07 -2.33 -16.92
C GLU A 211 -16.09 -3.36 -15.78
N SER A 212 -14.95 -3.98 -15.48
CA SER A 212 -14.77 -4.85 -14.30
C SER A 212 -14.62 -4.07 -12.99
N GLY A 213 -14.60 -2.73 -13.02
CA GLY A 213 -14.50 -1.89 -11.83
C GLY A 213 -13.07 -1.60 -11.36
N ILE A 214 -12.05 -1.91 -12.17
CA ILE A 214 -10.68 -1.42 -11.92
C ILE A 214 -10.68 0.10 -12.03
N ARG A 215 -10.06 0.76 -11.05
CA ARG A 215 -9.97 2.22 -10.98
C ARG A 215 -8.58 2.73 -11.35
N TYR A 216 -7.55 1.96 -11.00
CA TYR A 216 -6.14 2.33 -11.19
C TYR A 216 -5.33 1.21 -11.86
N VAL A 217 -4.56 1.58 -12.87
CA VAL A 217 -3.64 0.70 -13.59
C VAL A 217 -2.21 1.20 -13.39
N GLU A 218 -1.42 0.39 -12.69
CA GLU A 218 0.00 0.64 -12.49
C GLU A 218 0.81 -0.15 -13.51
N VAL A 219 1.40 0.55 -14.47
CA VAL A 219 2.18 -0.05 -15.54
C VAL A 219 3.66 0.02 -15.20
N SER A 220 4.26 -1.15 -15.16
CA SER A 220 5.69 -1.34 -14.99
C SER A 220 6.52 -0.76 -16.15
N LEU A 221 7.38 0.23 -15.90
CA LEU A 221 8.39 0.77 -16.84
C LEU A 221 9.70 1.09 -16.13
N ASP A 222 10.74 0.27 -16.33
CA ASP A 222 12.03 0.40 -15.62
C ASP A 222 13.13 1.20 -16.32
N GLY A 223 12.82 1.99 -17.34
CA GLY A 223 13.79 2.79 -18.06
C GLY A 223 13.38 3.09 -19.50
N PRO A 224 14.24 3.79 -20.25
CA PRO A 224 14.10 3.94 -21.70
C PRO A 224 14.07 2.58 -22.39
N LYS A 225 13.58 2.56 -23.63
CA LYS A 225 13.27 1.34 -24.39
C LYS A 225 14.27 0.20 -24.22
N ASP A 226 15.54 0.44 -24.56
CA ASP A 226 16.56 -0.61 -24.54
C ASP A 226 16.84 -1.12 -23.11
N VAL A 227 16.89 -0.20 -22.14
CA VAL A 227 17.06 -0.52 -20.71
C VAL A 227 15.88 -1.35 -20.20
N HIS A 228 14.66 -0.95 -20.55
CA HIS A 228 13.44 -1.62 -20.14
C HIS A 228 13.33 -3.03 -20.72
N ASP A 229 13.47 -3.17 -22.04
CA ASP A 229 13.32 -4.44 -22.74
C ASP A 229 14.37 -5.45 -22.24
N GLU A 230 15.61 -5.02 -22.03
CA GLU A 230 16.66 -5.87 -21.45
C GLU A 230 16.32 -6.29 -20.00
N PHE A 231 15.88 -5.35 -19.17
CA PHE A 231 15.61 -5.62 -17.75
C PHE A 231 14.35 -6.48 -17.54
N ARG A 232 13.36 -6.35 -18.42
CA ARG A 232 12.10 -7.13 -18.44
C ARG A 232 12.22 -8.42 -19.28
N GLY A 233 13.27 -8.53 -20.08
CA GLY A 233 13.72 -9.72 -20.79
C GLY A 233 12.96 -10.03 -22.08
N ILE A 234 12.17 -9.10 -22.63
CA ILE A 234 11.40 -9.31 -23.87
C ILE A 234 11.46 -8.06 -24.73
N ASP A 235 11.86 -8.22 -26.00
CA ASP A 235 11.90 -7.14 -26.97
C ASP A 235 10.51 -6.58 -27.28
N GLY A 236 10.45 -5.26 -27.42
CA GLY A 236 9.23 -4.50 -27.65
C GLY A 236 8.28 -4.45 -26.46
N ALA A 237 8.71 -4.86 -25.26
CA ALA A 237 7.90 -4.74 -24.05
C ALA A 237 7.59 -3.26 -23.78
N PHE A 238 8.58 -2.38 -23.85
CA PHE A 238 8.45 -0.94 -23.65
C PHE A 238 7.34 -0.34 -24.53
N ASP A 239 7.39 -0.57 -25.84
CA ASP A 239 6.43 0.01 -26.78
C ASP A 239 5.00 -0.48 -26.49
N ARG A 240 4.84 -1.77 -26.16
CA ARG A 240 3.54 -2.35 -25.80
C ARG A 240 3.03 -1.80 -24.47
N SER A 241 3.89 -1.65 -23.47
CA SER A 241 3.55 -1.07 -22.17
C SER A 241 3.14 0.40 -22.29
N VAL A 242 3.88 1.19 -23.09
CA VAL A 242 3.53 2.60 -23.39
C VAL A 242 2.21 2.70 -24.15
N ALA A 243 1.95 1.82 -25.12
CA ALA A 243 0.66 1.74 -25.78
C ALA A 243 -0.45 1.36 -24.78
N GLY A 244 -0.16 0.47 -23.84
CA GLY A 244 -1.05 0.07 -22.77
C GLY A 244 -1.45 1.22 -21.85
N ILE A 245 -0.50 2.04 -21.41
CA ILE A 245 -0.77 3.26 -20.62
C ILE A 245 -1.73 4.18 -21.37
N LYS A 246 -1.48 4.45 -22.65
CA LYS A 246 -2.35 5.31 -23.47
C LYS A 246 -3.76 4.73 -23.58
N ASN A 247 -3.89 3.44 -23.86
CA ASN A 247 -5.19 2.77 -23.96
C ASN A 247 -5.96 2.81 -22.63
N ALA A 248 -5.29 2.59 -21.49
CA ALA A 248 -5.92 2.64 -20.17
C ALA A 248 -6.45 4.05 -19.84
N ARG A 249 -5.63 5.08 -20.09
CA ARG A 249 -6.01 6.47 -19.87
C ARG A 249 -7.18 6.89 -20.78
N ASP A 250 -7.13 6.51 -22.06
CA ASP A 250 -8.21 6.79 -23.02
C ASP A 250 -9.53 6.08 -22.64
N ALA A 251 -9.46 4.99 -21.86
CA ALA A 251 -10.62 4.31 -21.25
C ALA A 251 -11.09 4.95 -19.91
N GLY A 252 -10.46 6.06 -19.50
CA GLY A 252 -10.80 6.80 -18.27
C GLY A 252 -10.29 6.17 -16.97
N LEU A 253 -9.30 5.26 -17.05
CA LEU A 253 -8.63 4.70 -15.88
C LEU A 253 -7.57 5.67 -15.38
N SER A 254 -7.40 5.74 -14.05
CA SER A 254 -6.20 6.36 -13.51
C SER A 254 -5.00 5.47 -13.84
N THR A 255 -3.88 6.10 -14.20
CA THR A 255 -2.67 5.40 -14.65
C THR A 255 -1.45 5.86 -13.90
N GLY A 256 -0.55 4.93 -13.63
CA GLY A 256 0.74 5.23 -13.03
C GLY A 256 1.86 4.43 -13.67
N ILE A 257 3.08 4.95 -13.57
CA ILE A 257 4.30 4.22 -13.91
C ILE A 257 4.91 3.68 -12.62
N ALA A 258 5.16 2.37 -12.58
CA ALA A 258 5.97 1.74 -11.55
C ALA A 258 7.36 1.42 -12.10
N MET A 259 8.39 1.98 -11.47
CA MET A 259 9.79 1.77 -11.82
C MET A 259 10.52 1.11 -10.65
N THR A 260 10.99 -0.12 -10.82
CA THR A 260 11.89 -0.75 -9.84
C THR A 260 13.30 -0.23 -10.09
N VAL A 261 13.83 0.55 -9.14
CA VAL A 261 15.14 1.19 -9.30
C VAL A 261 16.24 0.32 -8.70
N THR A 262 17.25 0.03 -9.52
CA THR A 262 18.51 -0.63 -9.19
C THR A 262 19.66 0.26 -9.67
N ARG A 263 20.91 -0.07 -9.33
CA ARG A 263 22.09 0.64 -9.87
C ARG A 263 22.17 0.55 -11.40
N TYR A 264 21.56 -0.47 -12.01
CA TYR A 264 21.51 -0.64 -13.46
C TYR A 264 20.75 0.49 -14.16
N ASN A 265 19.65 0.99 -13.57
CA ASN A 265 18.78 1.98 -14.21
C ASN A 265 18.63 3.30 -13.41
N LEU A 266 19.36 3.47 -12.31
CA LEU A 266 19.29 4.66 -11.43
C LEU A 266 19.43 5.98 -12.19
N GLU A 267 20.41 6.07 -13.10
CA GLU A 267 20.68 7.29 -13.87
C GLU A 267 19.54 7.66 -14.83
N THR A 268 18.62 6.73 -15.12
CA THR A 268 17.49 6.97 -16.03
C THR A 268 16.26 7.55 -15.34
N VAL A 269 16.24 7.60 -14.00
CA VAL A 269 15.09 8.09 -13.23
C VAL A 269 14.65 9.51 -13.64
N PRO A 270 15.55 10.51 -13.80
CA PRO A 270 15.14 11.85 -14.23
C PRO A 270 14.44 11.87 -15.61
N GLU A 271 14.95 11.08 -16.56
CA GLU A 271 14.35 10.94 -17.89
C GLU A 271 12.96 10.29 -17.80
N MET A 272 12.83 9.24 -16.98
CA MET A 272 11.58 8.52 -16.80
C MET A 272 10.49 9.36 -16.13
N ILE A 273 10.83 10.24 -15.17
CA ILE A 273 9.88 11.20 -14.59
C ILE A 273 9.43 12.21 -15.66
N LYS A 274 10.35 12.75 -16.46
CA LYS A 274 9.99 13.63 -17.58
C LYS A 274 9.09 12.91 -18.59
N PHE A 275 9.37 11.64 -18.87
CA PHE A 275 8.55 10.80 -19.74
C PHE A 275 7.15 10.57 -19.16
N ALA A 276 7.04 10.32 -17.86
CA ALA A 276 5.77 10.19 -17.15
C ALA A 276 4.90 11.45 -17.28
N ARG A 277 5.48 12.64 -17.06
CA ARG A 277 4.80 13.93 -17.27
C ARG A 277 4.30 14.08 -18.70
N ASN A 278 5.13 13.75 -19.70
CA ASN A 278 4.74 13.82 -21.11
C ASN A 278 3.61 12.84 -21.45
N LEU A 279 3.60 11.66 -20.83
CA LEU A 279 2.51 10.69 -20.94
C LEU A 279 1.26 11.10 -20.16
N LYS A 280 1.33 12.12 -19.30
CA LYS A 280 0.22 12.58 -18.45
C LYS A 280 -0.37 11.43 -17.63
N VAL A 281 0.50 10.63 -17.01
CA VAL A 281 0.08 9.67 -15.99
C VAL A 281 -0.18 10.41 -14.69
N ASP A 282 -1.00 9.85 -13.81
CA ASP A 282 -1.33 10.46 -12.52
C ASP A 282 -0.21 10.25 -11.50
N ARG A 283 0.54 9.14 -11.64
CA ARG A 283 1.52 8.69 -10.64
C ARG A 283 2.83 8.20 -11.25
N PHE A 284 3.94 8.48 -10.59
CA PHE A 284 5.23 7.87 -10.83
C PHE A 284 5.78 7.29 -9.53
N ILE A 285 5.94 5.97 -9.50
CA ILE A 285 6.17 5.22 -8.27
C ILE A 285 7.48 4.49 -8.40
N VAL A 286 8.42 4.84 -7.53
CA VAL A 286 9.69 4.14 -7.43
C VAL A 286 9.54 2.96 -6.48
N PHE A 287 9.66 1.76 -7.02
CA PHE A 287 9.70 0.54 -6.24
C PHE A 287 11.10 0.30 -5.70
N ASN A 288 11.17 0.11 -4.39
CA ASN A 288 12.39 -0.29 -3.69
C ASN A 288 12.76 -1.72 -4.09
N PHE A 289 13.90 -1.90 -4.75
CA PHE A 289 14.38 -3.22 -5.16
C PHE A 289 14.70 -4.10 -3.94
N ILE A 290 14.03 -5.25 -3.83
CA ILE A 290 14.30 -6.28 -2.82
C ILE A 290 14.86 -7.53 -3.52
N PRO A 291 16.04 -8.05 -3.14
CA PRO A 291 16.64 -9.22 -3.78
C PRO A 291 15.96 -10.55 -3.41
N THR A 292 14.71 -10.73 -3.84
CA THR A 292 13.94 -11.97 -3.70
C THR A 292 13.48 -12.46 -5.07
N GLY A 293 13.01 -13.71 -5.15
CA GLY A 293 12.73 -14.37 -6.44
C GLY A 293 13.96 -14.36 -7.35
N ARG A 294 13.80 -13.93 -8.60
CA ARG A 294 14.93 -13.74 -9.54
C ARG A 294 15.84 -12.57 -9.18
N GLY A 295 15.37 -11.64 -8.36
CA GLY A 295 16.18 -10.53 -7.86
C GLY A 295 17.44 -10.97 -7.11
N LYS A 296 17.47 -12.21 -6.59
CA LYS A 296 18.66 -12.81 -5.96
C LYS A 296 19.86 -12.89 -6.92
N ASP A 297 19.62 -12.97 -8.22
CA ASP A 297 20.68 -13.08 -9.22
C ASP A 297 21.34 -11.73 -9.55
N ILE A 298 20.74 -10.62 -9.09
CA ILE A 298 21.20 -9.25 -9.34
C ILE A 298 21.38 -8.44 -8.04
N VAL A 299 21.68 -9.11 -6.92
CA VAL A 299 21.93 -8.46 -5.60
C VAL A 299 22.95 -7.33 -5.69
N LYS A 300 23.98 -7.48 -6.53
CA LYS A 300 25.03 -6.47 -6.76
C LYS A 300 24.49 -5.13 -7.29
N ASP A 301 23.31 -5.15 -7.89
CA ASP A 301 22.64 -3.97 -8.45
C ASP A 301 21.74 -3.29 -7.40
N ASP A 302 21.68 -3.77 -6.14
CA ASP A 302 21.00 -3.04 -5.07
C ASP A 302 21.73 -1.73 -4.74
N LEU A 303 20.96 -0.71 -4.38
CA LEU A 303 21.48 0.62 -4.06
C LEU A 303 22.18 0.61 -2.70
N THR A 304 23.28 1.32 -2.61
CA THR A 304 23.88 1.67 -1.31
C THR A 304 22.91 2.54 -0.47
N PRO A 305 23.10 2.61 0.85
CA PRO A 305 22.31 3.51 1.70
C PRO A 305 22.35 4.97 1.23
N GLU A 306 23.52 5.44 0.79
CA GLU A 306 23.73 6.78 0.25
C GLU A 306 22.97 7.00 -1.06
N GLU A 307 23.13 6.12 -2.05
CA GLU A 307 22.41 6.21 -3.34
C GLU A 307 20.89 6.21 -3.13
N ARG A 308 20.40 5.38 -2.19
CA ARG A 308 18.97 5.31 -1.86
C ARG A 308 18.47 6.58 -1.18
N GLU A 309 19.24 7.15 -0.25
CA GLU A 309 18.88 8.41 0.40
C GLU A 309 18.77 9.56 -0.60
N GLU A 310 19.75 9.68 -1.49
CA GLU A 310 19.77 10.71 -2.52
C GLU A 310 18.62 10.53 -3.53
N LEU A 311 18.31 9.29 -3.92
CA LEU A 311 17.13 9.01 -4.73
C LEU A 311 15.85 9.45 -4.03
N MET A 312 15.68 9.17 -2.72
CA MET A 312 14.47 9.57 -1.99
C MET A 312 14.33 11.10 -1.91
N LYS A 313 15.43 11.82 -1.69
CA LYS A 313 15.43 13.30 -1.71
C LYS A 313 15.08 13.84 -3.10
N TYR A 314 15.68 13.26 -4.14
CA TYR A 314 15.40 13.65 -5.52
C TYR A 314 13.93 13.46 -5.88
N LEU A 315 13.33 12.32 -5.53
CA LEU A 315 11.91 12.06 -5.74
C LEU A 315 11.02 13.04 -4.97
N TYR A 316 11.38 13.35 -3.73
CA TYR A 316 10.67 14.37 -2.95
C TYR A 316 10.72 15.72 -3.65
N ASP A 317 11.89 16.14 -4.15
CA ASP A 317 12.07 17.40 -4.86
C ASP A 317 11.26 17.47 -6.16
N GLU A 318 11.21 16.37 -6.91
CA GLU A 318 10.38 16.27 -8.12
C GLU A 318 8.89 16.34 -7.79
N TRP A 319 8.45 15.71 -6.69
CA TRP A 319 7.06 15.74 -6.25
C TRP A 319 6.56 17.15 -5.92
N GLN A 320 7.44 18.03 -5.43
CA GLN A 320 7.05 19.41 -5.08
C GLN A 320 6.85 20.34 -6.29
N LYS A 321 7.06 19.88 -7.53
CA LYS A 321 7.13 20.76 -8.71
C LYS A 321 5.79 20.96 -9.43
N ASP A 322 4.93 19.95 -9.43
CA ASP A 322 3.69 19.92 -10.19
C ASP A 322 2.73 18.85 -9.65
N ASP A 323 1.63 18.60 -10.38
CA ASP A 323 0.55 17.71 -9.95
C ASP A 323 0.87 16.22 -10.17
N LEU A 324 2.02 15.85 -10.78
CA LEU A 324 2.40 14.45 -10.89
C LEU A 324 2.72 13.91 -9.48
N GLN A 325 1.96 12.93 -9.02
CA GLN A 325 2.25 12.27 -7.75
C GLN A 325 3.51 11.44 -7.87
N ILE A 326 4.51 11.74 -7.04
CA ILE A 326 5.79 11.03 -7.03
C ILE A 326 6.06 10.51 -5.63
N PHE A 327 6.19 9.20 -5.51
CA PHE A 327 6.51 8.55 -4.23
C PHE A 327 7.28 7.25 -4.43
N SER A 328 7.69 6.66 -3.31
CA SER A 328 8.50 5.45 -3.29
C SER A 328 7.99 4.43 -2.28
N THR A 329 8.10 3.15 -2.62
CA THR A 329 7.85 2.02 -1.71
C THR A 329 8.96 1.78 -0.69
N CYS A 330 9.99 2.63 -0.68
CA CYS A 330 10.96 2.66 0.40
C CYS A 330 10.37 3.33 1.66
N PRO A 331 10.34 2.66 2.83
CA PRO A 331 9.85 3.28 4.06
C PRO A 331 10.61 4.56 4.47
N ALA A 332 11.84 4.74 3.99
CA ALA A 332 12.62 5.96 4.22
C ALA A 332 12.01 7.20 3.55
N TYR A 333 11.17 7.05 2.52
CA TYR A 333 10.57 8.18 1.81
C TYR A 333 9.73 9.07 2.73
N ALA A 334 8.92 8.48 3.61
CA ALA A 334 8.13 9.21 4.60
C ALA A 334 9.03 10.03 5.54
N ARG A 335 10.12 9.43 6.05
CA ARG A 335 11.12 10.16 6.86
C ARG A 335 11.75 11.31 6.07
N VAL A 336 12.19 11.06 4.83
CA VAL A 336 12.83 12.08 3.99
C VAL A 336 11.87 13.25 3.75
N SER A 337 10.59 12.99 3.48
CA SER A 337 9.60 14.04 3.29
C SER A 337 9.43 14.94 4.52
N ILE A 338 9.46 14.37 5.73
CA ILE A 338 9.41 15.14 6.98
C ILE A 338 10.67 15.99 7.14
N VAL A 339 11.85 15.36 7.02
CA VAL A 339 13.14 16.03 7.21
C VAL A 339 13.33 17.17 6.21
N GLU A 340 13.00 16.96 4.95
CA GLU A 340 13.16 17.98 3.90
C GLU A 340 12.14 19.12 4.03
N LYS A 341 10.88 18.81 4.38
CA LYS A 341 9.89 19.85 4.71
C LYS A 341 10.34 20.72 5.87
N GLU A 342 10.84 20.11 6.95
CA GLU A 342 11.31 20.84 8.14
C GLU A 342 12.50 21.75 7.82
N LYS A 343 13.48 21.26 7.05
CA LYS A 343 14.62 22.07 6.59
C LYS A 343 14.19 23.27 5.73
N ARG A 344 13.16 23.11 4.90
CA ARG A 344 12.73 24.13 3.93
C ARG A 344 11.64 25.04 4.46
N ASN A 345 11.02 24.67 5.59
CA ASN A 345 9.82 25.29 6.13
C ASN A 345 8.66 25.41 5.11
N LYS A 346 8.63 24.52 4.11
CA LYS A 346 7.63 24.46 3.04
C LYS A 346 7.65 23.06 2.42
N GLY A 347 6.50 22.62 1.91
CA GLY A 347 6.32 21.36 1.19
C GLY A 347 5.31 20.42 1.84
N THR A 348 4.94 19.37 1.11
CA THR A 348 4.01 18.33 1.56
C THR A 348 4.74 17.21 2.33
N ILE A 349 4.00 16.40 3.09
CA ILE A 349 4.49 15.20 3.77
C ILE A 349 3.82 13.99 3.14
N SER A 350 4.59 12.94 2.85
CA SER A 350 4.03 11.65 2.44
C SER A 350 3.68 10.83 3.69
N PRO A 351 2.38 10.59 3.99
CA PRO A 351 1.99 9.88 5.20
C PRO A 351 2.28 8.38 5.16
N THR A 352 2.43 7.81 3.96
CA THR A 352 2.77 6.39 3.76
C THR A 352 3.83 6.22 2.67
N HIS A 353 4.21 4.97 2.38
CA HIS A 353 5.13 4.60 1.29
C HIS A 353 4.43 3.74 0.21
N PHE A 354 3.12 3.51 0.28
CA PHE A 354 2.43 2.58 -0.65
C PHE A 354 1.14 3.15 -1.27
N THR A 355 0.66 4.29 -0.79
CA THR A 355 -0.48 4.99 -1.36
C THR A 355 -0.44 6.44 -0.92
N GLU A 356 -0.61 7.35 -1.87
CA GLU A 356 -1.13 8.67 -1.53
C GLU A 356 -2.64 8.51 -1.38
N ILE A 357 -3.11 8.54 -0.13
CA ILE A 357 -4.51 8.91 0.10
C ILE A 357 -4.53 10.40 -0.27
N GLU A 358 -5.14 10.73 -1.41
CA GLU A 358 -5.44 12.13 -1.76
C GLU A 358 -6.33 12.69 -0.66
N PHE A 359 -5.69 13.31 0.29
CA PHE A 359 -6.31 14.17 1.26
C PHE A 359 -6.40 15.53 0.59
N PRO A 360 -7.62 16.10 0.43
CA PRO A 360 -7.76 17.49 0.00
C PRO A 360 -6.83 18.40 0.81
N GLU A 361 -6.39 19.53 0.26
CA GLU A 361 -5.41 20.43 0.92
C GLU A 361 -5.84 20.81 2.36
N GLU A 362 -7.15 20.84 2.59
CA GLU A 362 -7.85 21.02 3.85
C GLU A 362 -7.54 19.94 4.91
N PHE A 363 -6.97 18.79 4.53
CA PHE A 363 -6.59 17.68 5.41
C PHE A 363 -5.06 17.58 5.62
N SER A 364 -4.27 18.55 5.15
CA SER A 364 -2.79 18.53 5.27
C SER A 364 -2.28 18.41 6.72
N GLY A 365 -2.99 18.99 7.70
CA GLY A 365 -2.69 18.83 9.12
C GLY A 365 -2.94 17.40 9.65
N VAL A 366 -3.89 16.68 9.04
CA VAL A 366 -4.20 15.28 9.36
C VAL A 366 -3.12 14.34 8.81
N ALA A 367 -2.55 14.65 7.65
CA ALA A 367 -1.53 13.82 7.00
C ALA A 367 -0.29 13.59 7.89
N LYS A 368 0.22 14.63 8.57
CA LYS A 368 1.36 14.49 9.49
C LYS A 368 1.03 13.57 10.66
N ALA A 369 -0.10 13.78 11.32
CA ALA A 369 -0.55 12.94 12.43
C ALA A 369 -0.75 11.48 12.00
N LEU A 370 -1.38 11.26 10.83
CA LEU A 370 -1.55 9.92 10.25
C LEU A 370 -0.22 9.22 9.98
N THR A 371 0.85 9.96 9.69
CA THR A 371 2.16 9.38 9.36
C THR A 371 2.71 8.50 10.49
N GLU A 372 2.50 8.85 11.77
CA GLU A 372 2.92 8.00 12.89
C GLU A 372 2.01 6.79 13.11
N PHE A 373 0.73 6.90 12.74
CA PHE A 373 -0.26 5.85 12.94
C PHE A 373 -0.21 4.78 11.85
N ILE A 374 -0.11 5.19 10.58
CA ILE A 374 -0.17 4.29 9.42
C ILE A 374 1.14 4.21 8.63
N GLY A 375 2.13 5.04 8.96
CA GLY A 375 3.38 5.13 8.23
C GLY A 375 4.40 4.01 8.50
N GLY A 376 5.49 4.11 7.76
CA GLY A 376 6.59 3.15 7.74
C GLY A 376 6.21 1.83 7.11
N CYS A 377 7.11 0.84 7.12
CA CYS A 377 6.89 -0.45 6.45
C CYS A 377 5.53 -1.06 6.84
N GLY A 378 4.74 -1.38 5.81
CA GLY A 378 3.34 -1.77 5.97
C GLY A 378 3.11 -3.27 6.14
N ALA A 379 4.18 -4.06 6.00
CA ALA A 379 4.15 -5.52 6.01
C ALA A 379 3.46 -6.06 7.27
N GLY A 380 2.38 -6.82 7.07
CA GLY A 380 1.59 -7.41 8.14
C GLY A 380 0.86 -6.42 9.05
N ARG A 381 0.75 -5.15 8.67
CA ARG A 381 0.21 -4.06 9.50
C ARG A 381 -0.92 -3.29 8.86
N VAL A 382 -0.67 -2.76 7.67
CA VAL A 382 -1.62 -1.97 6.86
C VAL A 382 -1.93 -2.66 5.54
N TYR A 383 -1.07 -3.59 5.13
CA TYR A 383 -1.31 -4.50 4.02
C TYR A 383 -0.66 -5.87 4.28
N CYS A 384 -1.07 -6.85 3.49
CA CYS A 384 -0.40 -8.15 3.32
C CYS A 384 -0.55 -8.60 1.86
N SER A 385 0.03 -9.76 1.52
CA SER A 385 -0.22 -10.42 0.25
C SER A 385 -0.94 -11.75 0.39
N VAL A 386 -1.68 -12.08 -0.67
CA VAL A 386 -2.29 -13.39 -0.90
C VAL A 386 -1.71 -13.94 -2.20
N GLU A 387 -1.23 -15.17 -2.20
CA GLU A 387 -0.66 -15.83 -3.38
C GLU A 387 -1.75 -16.53 -4.22
N HIS A 388 -1.34 -17.00 -5.39
CA HIS A 388 -2.17 -17.67 -6.40
C HIS A 388 -2.89 -18.93 -5.90
N ASN A 389 -2.43 -19.52 -4.80
CA ASN A 389 -2.98 -20.72 -4.13
C ASN A 389 -3.69 -20.38 -2.80
N GLY A 390 -3.86 -19.09 -2.50
CA GLY A 390 -4.51 -18.59 -1.29
C GLY A 390 -3.57 -18.44 -0.07
N ASP A 391 -2.27 -18.73 -0.20
CA ASP A 391 -1.33 -18.52 0.90
C ASP A 391 -1.19 -17.05 1.26
N ILE A 392 -1.13 -16.74 2.55
CA ILE A 392 -1.00 -15.37 3.06
C ILE A 392 0.47 -15.15 3.44
N GLN A 393 1.01 -14.00 3.04
CA GLN A 393 2.34 -13.55 3.44
C GLN A 393 2.29 -12.10 3.98
N PRO A 394 3.23 -11.68 4.84
CA PRO A 394 3.23 -10.31 5.37
C PRO A 394 3.41 -9.22 4.31
N CYS A 395 4.05 -9.55 3.20
CA CYS A 395 4.45 -8.65 2.13
C CYS A 395 4.81 -9.48 0.90
N VAL A 396 4.54 -8.98 -0.30
CA VAL A 396 4.94 -9.61 -1.57
C VAL A 396 6.44 -9.94 -1.67
N PHE A 397 7.29 -9.23 -0.92
CA PHE A 397 8.73 -9.45 -0.90
C PHE A 397 9.21 -10.36 0.26
N ILE A 398 8.30 -10.83 1.11
CA ILE A 398 8.61 -11.67 2.28
C ILE A 398 7.99 -13.04 2.03
N PRO A 399 8.74 -14.02 1.46
CA PRO A 399 8.22 -15.33 1.10
C PRO A 399 8.04 -16.24 2.33
N VAL A 400 7.39 -15.73 3.38
CA VAL A 400 7.08 -16.42 4.62
C VAL A 400 5.58 -16.62 4.69
N LYS A 401 5.14 -17.86 4.51
CA LYS A 401 3.74 -18.26 4.65
C LYS A 401 3.31 -18.13 6.11
N VAL A 402 2.28 -17.34 6.35
CA VAL A 402 1.68 -17.15 7.70
C VAL A 402 0.31 -17.83 7.85
N GLY A 403 -0.23 -18.37 6.76
CA GLY A 403 -1.51 -19.06 6.71
C GLY A 403 -2.00 -19.23 5.28
N ASN A 404 -3.23 -19.70 5.10
CA ASN A 404 -3.93 -19.78 3.84
C ASN A 404 -5.39 -19.33 4.02
N VAL A 405 -5.91 -18.50 3.11
CA VAL A 405 -7.25 -17.90 3.23
C VAL A 405 -8.35 -18.96 3.33
N LEU A 406 -8.32 -19.97 2.46
CA LEU A 406 -9.39 -20.97 2.37
C LEU A 406 -9.36 -21.96 3.54
N ARG A 407 -8.17 -22.29 4.04
CA ARG A 407 -7.98 -23.25 5.12
C ARG A 407 -8.08 -22.63 6.51
N ASP A 408 -7.40 -21.51 6.73
CA ASP A 408 -7.18 -20.96 8.07
C ASP A 408 -8.10 -19.77 8.40
N GLY A 409 -8.75 -19.21 7.38
CA GLY A 409 -9.58 -18.01 7.47
C GLY A 409 -8.76 -16.73 7.53
N PHE A 410 -9.01 -15.78 6.63
CA PHE A 410 -8.21 -14.54 6.52
C PHE A 410 -8.21 -13.72 7.83
N SER A 411 -9.39 -13.49 8.41
CA SER A 411 -9.55 -12.72 9.67
C SER A 411 -8.78 -13.36 10.83
N ASN A 412 -8.81 -14.69 10.93
CA ASN A 412 -8.10 -15.43 11.96
C ASN A 412 -6.58 -15.29 11.80
N VAL A 413 -6.05 -15.53 10.60
CA VAL A 413 -4.62 -15.37 10.31
C VAL A 413 -4.17 -13.93 10.59
N TRP A 414 -4.93 -12.94 10.14
CA TRP A 414 -4.59 -11.54 10.35
C TRP A 414 -4.51 -11.19 11.84
N LYS A 415 -5.46 -11.62 12.67
CA LYS A 415 -5.51 -11.23 14.09
C LYS A 415 -4.54 -12.02 14.96
N ASN A 416 -4.41 -13.31 14.71
CA ASN A 416 -3.82 -14.26 15.65
C ASN A 416 -2.43 -14.74 15.26
N ASN A 417 -1.96 -14.51 14.03
CA ASN A 417 -0.64 -14.99 13.62
C ASN A 417 0.51 -14.25 14.34
N GLU A 418 1.44 -15.03 14.90
CA GLU A 418 2.56 -14.51 15.70
C GLU A 418 3.52 -13.63 14.88
N ILE A 419 3.83 -14.01 13.64
CA ILE A 419 4.72 -13.25 12.76
C ILE A 419 4.09 -11.89 12.44
N MET A 420 2.83 -11.88 12.03
CA MET A 420 2.08 -10.64 11.77
C MET A 420 2.05 -9.73 13.01
N ASN A 421 1.81 -10.31 14.19
CA ASN A 421 1.81 -9.57 15.45
C ASN A 421 3.19 -9.03 15.82
N SER A 422 4.26 -9.80 15.57
CA SER A 422 5.64 -9.33 15.80
C SER A 422 6.03 -8.14 14.92
N LEU A 423 5.51 -8.05 13.69
CA LEU A 423 5.77 -6.94 12.77
C LEU A 423 5.03 -5.65 13.16
N ARG A 424 3.94 -5.78 13.92
CA ARG A 424 3.14 -4.65 14.42
C ARG A 424 3.78 -3.97 15.64
N ASP A 425 4.56 -4.71 16.42
CA ASP A 425 5.25 -4.21 17.60
C ASP A 425 6.62 -3.60 17.24
N ARG A 426 6.68 -2.27 17.16
CA ARG A 426 7.92 -1.52 16.92
C ARG A 426 8.66 -1.15 18.22
N ASP A 427 8.11 -1.50 19.38
CA ASP A 427 8.69 -1.26 20.70
C ASP A 427 9.34 -2.50 21.31
N ALA A 428 9.14 -3.66 20.68
CA ALA A 428 9.80 -4.92 21.02
C ALA A 428 11.31 -4.71 21.21
N ALA A 429 11.86 -5.33 22.27
CA ALA A 429 13.23 -5.09 22.69
C ALA A 429 14.28 -5.45 21.64
N ASP A 430 13.96 -6.38 20.75
CA ASP A 430 14.81 -6.87 19.67
C ASP A 430 14.49 -6.24 18.30
N TYR A 431 13.61 -5.24 18.24
CA TYR A 431 13.34 -4.50 17.01
C TYR A 431 14.48 -3.52 16.70
N ALA A 432 15.16 -3.70 15.57
CA ALA A 432 16.37 -2.94 15.25
C ALA A 432 16.17 -1.42 15.23
N CYS A 433 14.97 -0.94 14.87
CA CYS A 433 14.67 0.49 14.83
C CYS A 433 14.10 1.05 16.15
N ARG A 434 14.02 0.25 17.24
CA ARG A 434 13.35 0.65 18.50
C ARG A 434 13.87 1.96 19.07
N SER A 435 15.17 2.21 19.03
CA SER A 435 15.79 3.44 19.56
C SER A 435 15.78 4.62 18.59
N CYS A 436 15.32 4.43 17.35
CA CYS A 436 15.28 5.48 16.33
C CYS A 436 14.10 6.43 16.57
N GLU A 437 14.32 7.74 16.39
CA GLU A 437 13.26 8.75 16.47
C GLU A 437 12.17 8.52 15.40
N PHE A 438 12.55 8.01 14.22
CA PHE A 438 11.63 7.74 13.11
C PHE A 438 11.00 6.34 13.16
N ARG A 439 11.01 5.64 14.31
CA ARG A 439 10.55 4.24 14.38
C ARG A 439 9.08 4.09 13.92
N TYR A 440 8.21 5.05 14.21
CA TYR A 440 6.78 4.99 13.85
C TYR A 440 6.49 5.48 12.42
N VAL A 441 7.35 6.32 11.87
CA VAL A 441 7.21 6.87 10.51
C VAL A 441 7.88 6.03 9.43
N CYS A 442 8.97 5.34 9.75
CA CYS A 442 9.75 4.55 8.80
C CYS A 442 9.84 3.08 9.24
N GLY A 443 10.49 2.83 10.39
CA GLY A 443 10.71 1.49 10.92
C GLY A 443 11.56 0.56 10.05
N GLY A 444 12.13 1.02 8.93
CA GLY A 444 12.93 0.21 8.00
C GLY A 444 12.15 -0.87 7.25
N CYS A 445 12.63 -1.25 6.06
CA CYS A 445 12.03 -2.30 5.24
C CYS A 445 12.22 -3.68 5.86
N ARG A 446 11.12 -4.29 6.31
CA ARG A 446 11.13 -5.63 6.93
C ARG A 446 11.48 -6.73 5.92
N ALA A 447 11.16 -6.52 4.64
CA ALA A 447 11.58 -7.43 3.58
C ALA A 447 13.09 -7.41 3.36
N ARG A 448 13.72 -6.23 3.35
CA ARG A 448 15.18 -6.14 3.24
C ARG A 448 15.86 -6.75 4.47
N ALA A 449 15.36 -6.47 5.67
CA ALA A 449 15.86 -7.10 6.90
C ALA A 449 15.81 -8.63 6.82
N TYR A 450 14.69 -9.20 6.34
CA TYR A 450 14.54 -10.64 6.15
C TYR A 450 15.50 -11.20 5.10
N VAL A 451 15.55 -10.62 3.91
CA VAL A 451 16.36 -11.12 2.78
C VAL A 451 17.86 -11.13 3.10
N TYR A 452 18.36 -10.13 3.82
CA TYR A 452 19.79 -10.02 4.13
C TYR A 452 20.22 -10.69 5.44
N TYR A 453 19.31 -10.84 6.41
CA TYR A 453 19.64 -11.33 7.76
C TYR A 453 18.83 -12.53 8.24
N ASP A 454 17.87 -13.02 7.48
CA ASP A 454 16.89 -14.03 7.91
C ASP A 454 16.17 -13.61 9.20
N ASN A 455 15.99 -12.30 9.41
CA ASN A 455 15.41 -11.73 10.61
C ASN A 455 14.49 -10.55 10.26
N LEU A 456 13.18 -10.77 10.38
CA LEU A 456 12.15 -9.76 10.13
C LEU A 456 12.28 -8.51 11.01
N LYS A 457 12.80 -8.66 12.24
CA LYS A 457 13.02 -7.55 13.19
C LYS A 457 14.44 -6.99 13.13
N GLY A 458 15.29 -7.55 12.27
CA GLY A 458 16.67 -7.12 12.05
C GLY A 458 16.79 -5.72 11.43
N PRO A 459 18.03 -5.22 11.30
CA PRO A 459 18.28 -3.92 10.70
C PRO A 459 17.93 -3.93 9.21
N ASP A 460 17.51 -2.77 8.69
CA ASP A 460 17.40 -2.54 7.26
C ASP A 460 18.77 -2.04 6.75
N PRO A 461 19.54 -2.87 6.02
CA PRO A 461 20.89 -2.49 5.60
C PRO A 461 20.87 -1.40 4.53
N GLY A 462 19.71 -1.10 3.91
CA GLY A 462 19.56 -0.01 2.95
C GLY A 462 19.32 1.36 3.59
N CYS A 463 19.23 1.43 4.93
CA CYS A 463 18.96 2.66 5.66
C CYS A 463 20.23 3.48 5.88
N ILE A 464 20.20 4.79 5.57
CA ILE A 464 21.33 5.71 5.78
C ILE A 464 21.76 5.80 7.25
N LEU A 465 20.82 5.68 8.20
CA LEU A 465 21.08 5.71 9.64
C LEU A 465 21.72 4.41 10.16
N MET A 466 21.72 3.34 9.36
CA MET A 466 22.33 2.05 9.66
C MET A 466 23.37 1.67 8.61
N LYS A 467 23.99 2.62 7.90
CA LYS A 467 24.91 2.33 6.79
C LYS A 467 26.11 1.44 7.14
N GLU A 468 26.49 1.37 8.41
CA GLU A 468 27.52 0.43 8.87
C GLU A 468 27.10 -1.03 8.69
N GLU A 469 25.81 -1.33 8.73
CA GLU A 469 25.26 -2.65 8.40
C GLU A 469 25.52 -3.04 6.94
N TRP A 470 25.35 -2.08 6.01
CA TRP A 470 25.71 -2.27 4.61
C TRP A 470 27.20 -2.56 4.45
N LYS A 471 28.06 -1.76 5.07
CA LYS A 471 29.52 -1.98 5.02
C LYS A 471 29.92 -3.36 5.53
N LYS A 472 29.29 -3.86 6.61
CA LYS A 472 29.53 -5.22 7.13
C LYS A 472 29.16 -6.31 6.13
N LEU A 473 28.08 -6.11 5.36
CA LEU A 473 27.65 -7.04 4.32
C LEU A 473 28.60 -7.04 3.11
N THR A 474 29.09 -5.87 2.69
CA THR A 474 29.91 -5.73 1.48
C THR A 474 31.42 -5.94 1.69
N SER A 475 31.91 -5.80 2.94
CA SER A 475 33.34 -5.96 3.28
C SER A 475 33.79 -7.41 3.45
N LYS A 476 32.86 -8.31 3.76
CA LYS A 476 33.11 -9.75 3.64
C LYS A 476 32.87 -10.07 2.16
N GLU A 477 33.75 -10.81 1.49
CA GLU A 477 33.55 -11.32 0.10
C GLU A 477 32.35 -12.28 0.00
N ILE A 478 31.17 -11.80 0.37
CA ILE A 478 29.93 -12.52 0.55
C ILE A 478 28.83 -11.65 -0.06
N CYS A 479 29.07 -11.09 -1.24
CA CYS A 479 28.04 -10.34 -1.96
C CYS A 479 26.97 -11.30 -2.53
N CYS A 480 27.29 -12.59 -2.70
CA CYS A 480 26.37 -13.57 -3.31
C CYS A 480 25.93 -14.73 -2.40
N ALA A 481 26.67 -15.09 -1.34
CA ALA A 481 26.40 -16.36 -0.62
C ALA A 481 25.51 -16.24 0.65
N LYS A 482 24.99 -15.05 0.98
CA LYS A 482 24.16 -14.83 2.19
C LYS A 482 22.74 -14.33 1.95
N VAL A 483 22.39 -14.00 0.72
CA VAL A 483 21.02 -13.60 0.37
C VAL A 483 20.21 -14.87 0.15
N ARG A 484 19.21 -15.11 1.01
CA ARG A 484 18.42 -16.34 0.99
C ARG A 484 17.37 -16.37 -0.09
#